data_AF-A0A0T5ZCN7-F1
#
_entry.id   AF-A0A0T5ZCN7-F1
#
_cell.length_a   1.000
_cell.length_b   1.000
_cell.length_c   1.000
_cell.angle_alpha   90.00
_cell.angle_beta   90.00
_cell.angle_gamma   90.00
#
_symmetry.space_group_name_H-M   'P 1'
#
loop_
_entity.id
_entity.type
_entity.pdbx_description
1 polymer ?
#
loop_
_entity_poly.entity_id
_entity_poly.type
_entity_poly.pdbx_seq_one_letter_code
_entity_poly.pdbx_strand_id
1 'polypeptide(L)' 'MEAEKIICWNCSAEIVQYYNEGYKGKRARCPICGVDFPLD' A
#
# COMPACT_ATOMS: atom_id res chain seq x y z
N MET A 1 -0.90 -8.33 -16.30
CA MET A 1 -1.51 -7.30 -15.44
C MET A 1 -0.40 -6.80 -14.54
N GLU A 2 0.25 -5.70 -14.91
CA GLU A 2 1.35 -5.13 -14.13
C GLU A 2 0.75 -4.44 -12.90
N ALA A 3 1.06 -4.94 -11.71
CA ALA A 3 0.65 -4.30 -10.47
C ALA A 3 1.41 -2.97 -10.35
N GLU A 4 0.67 -1.87 -10.23
CA GLU A 4 1.25 -0.56 -9.98
C GLU A 4 2.05 -0.59 -8.67
N LYS A 5 3.38 -0.57 -8.81
CA LYS A 5 4.31 -0.55 -7.68
C LYS A 5 4.23 0.83 -7.04
N ILE A 6 3.55 0.94 -5.90
CA ILE A 6 3.56 2.18 -5.13
C ILE A 6 4.83 2.18 -4.26
N ILE A 7 5.48 3.33 -4.19
CA ILE A 7 6.69 3.53 -3.41
C ILE A 7 6.35 4.35 -2.17
N CYS A 8 6.85 3.92 -1.02
CA CYS A 8 6.69 4.62 0.25
C CYS A 8 7.42 5.97 0.19
N TRP A 9 6.72 7.06 0.49
CA TRP A 9 7.35 8.39 0.49
C TRP A 9 8.32 8.60 1.66
N ASN A 10 8.22 7.81 2.72
CA ASN A 10 9.05 7.94 3.91
C ASN A 10 10.38 7.18 3.81
N CYS A 11 10.37 5.97 3.27
CA CYS A 11 11.56 5.10 3.23
C CYS A 11 11.93 4.61 1.82
N SER A 12 11.22 5.07 0.79
CA SER A 12 11.43 4.69 -0.62
C SER A 12 11.31 3.19 -0.92
N ALA A 13 10.79 2.40 0.02
CA ALA A 13 10.52 0.98 -0.18
C ALA A 13 9.20 0.76 -0.92
N GLU A 14 9.07 -0.39 -1.60
CA GLU A 14 7.82 -0.80 -2.25
C GLU A 14 6.73 -1.06 -1.20
N ILE A 15 5.59 -0.38 -1.30
CA ILE A 15 4.44 -0.63 -0.43
C ILE A 15 3.54 -1.69 -1.02
N VAL A 16 3.06 -2.57 -0.15
CA VAL A 16 2.21 -3.69 -0.56
C VAL A 16 0.76 -3.21 -0.52
N GLN A 17 0.12 -3.17 -1.69
CA GLN A 17 -1.31 -2.94 -1.80
C GLN A 17 -2.05 -4.25 -1.54
N TYR A 18 -3.10 -4.19 -0.73
CA TYR A 18 -4.01 -5.29 -0.51
C TYR A 18 -5.45 -4.80 -0.54
N TYR A 19 -6.34 -5.59 -1.11
CA TYR A 19 -7.76 -5.32 -1.05
C TYR A 19 -8.30 -5.81 0.29
N ASN A 20 -8.98 -4.93 1.03
CA ASN A 20 -9.64 -5.32 2.26
C ASN A 20 -11.15 -5.44 2.03
N GLU A 21 -11.63 -6.68 2.02
CA GLU A 21 -13.05 -7.00 1.79
C GLU A 21 -13.98 -6.36 2.83
N GLY A 22 -13.52 -6.23 4.08
CA GLY A 22 -14.31 -5.61 5.16
C GLY A 22 -14.49 -4.10 4.99
N TYR A 23 -13.57 -3.43 4.30
CA TYR A 23 -13.65 -2.00 4.00
C TYR A 23 -14.07 -1.71 2.55
N LYS A 24 -14.31 -2.76 1.75
CA LYS A 24 -14.57 -2.69 0.29
C LYS A 24 -13.63 -1.72 -0.43
N GLY A 25 -12.37 -1.69 -0.01
CA GLY A 25 -11.40 -0.68 -0.44
C GLY A 25 -10.00 -1.24 -0.54
N LYS A 26 -9.18 -0.60 -1.38
CA LYS A 26 -7.75 -0.90 -1.44
C LYS A 26 -7.06 -0.21 -0.26
N ARG A 27 -6.09 -0.88 0.34
CA ARG A 27 -5.22 -0.30 1.35
C ARG A 27 -3.78 -0.61 1.00
N ALA A 28 -2.87 0.28 1.37
CA ALA A 28 -1.46 -0.02 1.30
C ALA A 28 -0.80 0.16 2.66
N ARG A 29 0.18 -0.70 2.94
CA ARG A 29 1.04 -0.56 4.10
C ARG A 29 2.48 -0.76 3.66
N CYS A 30 3.37 0.09 4.16
CA CYS A 30 4.80 -0.12 4.00
C CYS A 30 5.29 -1.21 4.97
N PRO A 31 5.90 -2.30 4.48
CA PRO A 31 6.46 -3.33 5.34
C PRO A 31 7.75 -2.90 6.06
N ILE A 32 8.39 -1.81 5.61
CA ILE A 32 9.67 -1.34 6.16
C ILE A 32 9.46 -0.34 7.29
N CYS A 33 8.72 0.75 7.04
CA CYS A 33 8.49 1.79 8.05
C CYS A 33 7.14 1.70 8.75
N GLY A 34 6.25 0.77 8.34
CA GLY A 34 4.96 0.55 8.97
C GLY A 34 3.87 1.58 8.64
N VAL A 35 4.18 2.59 7.83
CA VAL A 35 3.23 3.65 7.43
C VAL A 35 2.09 3.05 6.62
N ASP A 36 0.86 3.37 7.04
CA ASP A 36 -0.35 3.08 6.29
C ASP A 36 -0.65 4.20 5.28
N PHE A 37 -1.15 3.79 4.10
CA PHE A 37 -1.52 4.67 3.02
C PHE A 37 -3.00 4.41 2.68
N PRO A 38 -3.86 5.43 2.76
CA PRO A 38 -5.20 5.33 2.20
C PRO A 38 -5.08 5.24 0.68
N LEU A 39 -5.65 4.20 0.08
CA LEU A 39 -5.82 4.11 -1.36
C LEU A 39 -7.31 4.29 -1.64
N ASP A 40 -7.63 5.36 -2.35
CA ASP A 40 -9.00 5.75 -2.72
C ASP A 40 -9.65 4.69 -3.63
#